data_AF-Q08Q90-F1
#
_entry.id   AF-Q08Q90-F1
#
_cell.length_a   1.000
_cell.length_b   1.000
_cell.length_c   1.000
_cell.angle_alpha   90.00
_cell.angle_beta   90.00
_cell.angle_gamma   90.00
#
_symmetry.space_group_name_H-M   'P 1'
#
loop_
_entity.id
_entity.type
_entity.pdbx_description
1 polymer ?
#
loop_
_entity_poly.entity_id
_entity_poly.type
_entity_poly.pdbx_seq_one_letter_code
_entity_poly.pdbx_strand_id
1 'polypeptide(L)'
;MRLALKQELLTLGLALTLAAPLPGFAAGTTTPEKRFETPVGIALSVKQIGPVTQTTDLQIICVLKHDPAGDQYIEAMQDFNDKQGGLLSSLRERGEFVGELGETFLYTPPPRSITPKRVLLIGIGEAKELSLDRLRLVGRIALREAVRLGVKHVSFAPTLRDQGSSVIDVGEGDAAV
;
A
#
# COMPACT_ATOMS: atom_id res chain seq x y z
N MET A 1 50.61 50.86 56.11
CA MET A 1 51.66 49.88 55.72
C MET A 1 51.02 48.90 54.73
N ARG A 2 51.49 48.91 53.46
CA ARG A 2 51.18 47.98 52.32
C ARG A 2 49.70 47.88 51.89
N LEU A 3 49.23 48.60 50.86
CA LEU A 3 49.33 48.34 49.40
C LEU A 3 49.02 46.89 48.98
N ALA A 4 47.87 46.67 48.31
CA ALA A 4 47.78 45.90 47.05
C ALA A 4 46.40 46.05 46.39
N LEU A 5 46.44 46.64 45.20
CA LEU A 5 45.46 46.79 44.14
C LEU A 5 45.22 45.44 43.43
N LYS A 6 43.99 45.14 42.98
CA LYS A 6 43.75 44.36 41.75
C LYS A 6 42.32 44.55 41.23
N GLN A 7 42.26 45.10 40.02
CA GLN A 7 41.10 45.24 39.14
C GLN A 7 40.72 43.87 38.57
N GLU A 8 39.43 43.62 38.33
CA GLU A 8 38.99 42.60 37.37
C GLU A 8 37.82 43.18 36.56
N LEU A 9 37.92 42.96 35.25
CA LEU A 9 37.24 43.61 34.14
C LEU A 9 35.81 43.11 33.92
N LEU A 10 35.01 43.98 33.28
CA LEU A 10 33.84 43.64 32.47
C LEU A 10 34.03 42.36 31.64
N THR A 11 33.03 41.49 31.63
CA THR A 11 32.70 40.70 30.43
C THR A 11 31.20 40.71 30.15
N LEU A 12 30.89 41.20 28.95
CA LEU A 12 29.58 41.39 28.34
C LEU A 12 29.16 40.04 27.71
N GLY A 13 28.13 39.39 28.24
CA GLY A 13 27.60 38.15 27.69
C GLY A 13 26.55 38.40 26.59
N LEU A 14 26.96 38.28 25.33
CA LEU A 14 26.07 38.29 24.16
C LEU A 14 25.43 36.90 24.00
N ALA A 15 24.15 36.76 24.35
CA ALA A 15 23.39 35.53 24.12
C ALA A 15 22.88 35.51 22.67
N LEU A 16 23.55 34.73 21.81
CA LEU A 16 23.12 34.44 20.44
C LEU A 16 22.09 33.31 20.47
N THR A 17 20.80 33.63 20.36
CA THR A 17 19.73 32.64 20.20
C THR A 17 19.67 32.15 18.75
N LEU A 18 20.15 30.93 18.51
CA LEU A 18 19.95 30.22 17.25
C LEU A 18 18.48 29.76 17.16
N ALA A 19 17.66 30.48 16.41
CA ALA A 19 16.33 30.00 16.02
C ALA A 19 16.49 29.01 14.85
N ALA A 20 16.42 27.72 15.13
CA ALA A 20 16.34 26.69 14.10
C ALA A 20 14.97 26.74 13.41
N PRO A 21 14.89 26.74 12.06
CA PRO A 21 13.61 26.66 11.37
C PRO A 21 12.98 25.28 11.62
N LEU A 22 11.73 25.28 12.08
CA LEU A 22 10.91 24.08 12.14
C LEU A 22 10.77 23.51 10.72
N PRO A 23 10.89 22.19 10.53
CA PRO A 23 10.65 21.58 9.23
C PRO A 23 9.22 21.87 8.79
N GLY A 24 9.08 22.58 7.67
CA GLY A 24 7.80 22.86 7.06
C GLY A 24 7.08 21.55 6.71
N PHE A 25 5.79 21.49 7.01
CA PHE A 25 4.91 20.45 6.49
C PHE A 25 5.04 20.43 4.97
N ALA A 26 5.62 19.35 4.44
CA ALA A 26 5.62 19.10 3.01
C ALA A 26 4.16 19.08 2.55
N ALA A 27 3.81 20.02 1.66
CA ALA A 27 2.52 20.00 0.98
C ALA A 27 2.41 18.65 0.27
N GLY A 28 1.45 17.84 0.69
CA GLY A 28 1.22 16.52 0.13
C GLY A 28 0.98 16.64 -1.37
N THR A 29 1.82 15.98 -2.16
CA THR A 29 1.58 15.79 -3.59
C THR A 29 0.22 15.13 -3.73
N THR A 30 -0.71 15.81 -4.40
CA THR A 30 -2.07 15.31 -4.57
C THR A 30 -2.00 14.16 -5.57
N THR A 31 -2.17 12.92 -5.10
CA THR A 31 -2.28 11.75 -5.99
C THR A 31 -3.45 11.98 -6.94
N PRO A 32 -3.27 11.86 -8.26
CA PRO A 32 -4.37 12.06 -9.18
C PRO A 32 -5.48 11.04 -8.90
N GLU A 33 -6.72 11.54 -8.79
CA GLU A 33 -7.90 10.80 -8.35
C GLU A 33 -9.11 11.17 -9.20
N LYS A 34 -9.86 10.16 -9.65
CA LYS A 34 -11.20 10.34 -10.20
C LYS A 34 -12.22 9.71 -9.27
N ARG A 35 -13.22 10.49 -8.87
CA ARG A 35 -14.26 10.08 -7.92
C ARG A 35 -15.62 9.97 -8.59
N PHE A 36 -16.37 8.96 -8.20
CA PHE A 36 -17.70 8.63 -8.69
C PHE A 36 -18.62 8.38 -7.51
N GLU A 37 -19.79 8.99 -7.54
CA GLU A 37 -20.88 8.70 -6.60
C GLU A 37 -21.77 7.62 -7.22
N THR A 38 -22.19 6.64 -6.42
CA THR A 38 -23.06 5.55 -6.89
C THR A 38 -24.49 5.73 -6.37
N PRO A 39 -25.51 5.20 -7.08
CA PRO A 39 -26.91 5.29 -6.63
C PRO A 39 -27.19 4.63 -5.28
N VAL A 40 -26.28 3.76 -4.81
CA VAL A 40 -26.40 3.01 -3.55
C VAL A 40 -25.62 3.66 -2.40
N GLY A 41 -25.15 4.90 -2.57
CA GLY A 41 -24.47 5.66 -1.52
C GLY A 41 -23.04 5.20 -1.23
N ILE A 42 -22.41 4.45 -2.15
CA ILE A 42 -21.00 4.08 -2.09
C ILE A 42 -20.21 5.10 -2.93
N ALA A 43 -19.19 5.72 -2.33
CA ALA A 43 -18.22 6.53 -3.07
C ALA A 43 -17.13 5.62 -3.63
N LEU A 44 -16.96 5.64 -4.95
CA LEU A 44 -15.88 4.94 -5.64
C LEU A 44 -14.83 5.95 -6.07
N SER A 45 -13.55 5.68 -5.81
CA SER A 45 -12.49 6.45 -6.42
C SER A 45 -11.38 5.60 -7.01
N VAL A 46 -10.84 6.10 -8.12
CA VAL A 46 -9.75 5.50 -8.88
C VAL A 46 -8.53 6.39 -8.68
N LYS A 47 -7.43 5.80 -8.23
CA LYS A 47 -6.18 6.49 -7.84
C LYS A 47 -4.99 5.75 -8.40
N GLN A 48 -3.98 6.48 -8.84
CA GLN A 48 -2.66 5.92 -9.13
C GLN A 48 -1.85 5.89 -7.84
N ILE A 49 -2.09 4.87 -7.02
CA ILE A 49 -1.41 4.66 -5.75
C ILE A 49 -1.13 3.18 -5.53
N GLY A 50 0.07 2.88 -5.04
CA GLY A 50 0.45 1.52 -4.67
C GLY A 50 -0.26 1.02 -3.41
N PRO A 51 -0.39 -0.30 -3.22
CA PRO A 51 -1.08 -0.89 -2.07
C PRO A 51 -0.38 -0.68 -0.73
N VAL A 52 0.88 -0.24 -0.73
CA VAL A 52 1.67 0.03 0.48
C VAL A 52 1.21 1.30 1.20
N THR A 53 0.94 2.38 0.46
CA THR A 53 0.72 3.73 1.01
C THR A 53 -0.76 4.13 1.07
N GLN A 54 -1.65 3.34 0.47
CA GLN A 54 -3.08 3.58 0.50
C GLN A 54 -3.66 3.32 1.90
N THR A 55 -4.03 4.40 2.60
CA THR A 55 -4.68 4.32 3.91
C THR A 55 -6.10 3.77 3.76
N THR A 56 -6.37 2.61 4.36
CA THR A 56 -7.66 1.90 4.25
C THR A 56 -7.89 0.93 5.42
N ASP A 57 -9.15 0.56 5.67
CA ASP A 57 -9.48 -0.47 6.67
C ASP A 57 -9.20 -1.88 6.13
N LEU A 58 -9.33 -2.07 4.82
CA LEU A 58 -9.02 -3.30 4.10
C LEU A 58 -8.36 -2.99 2.75
N GLN A 59 -7.18 -3.55 2.54
CA GLN A 59 -6.53 -3.59 1.22
C GLN A 59 -6.74 -4.98 0.63
N ILE A 60 -7.31 -5.05 -0.57
CA ILE A 60 -7.52 -6.28 -1.30
C ILE A 60 -6.47 -6.36 -2.41
N ILE A 61 -5.76 -7.48 -2.49
CA ILE A 61 -4.74 -7.75 -3.51
C ILE A 61 -5.15 -9.00 -4.27
N CYS A 62 -5.21 -8.93 -5.60
CA CYS A 62 -5.42 -10.11 -6.43
C CYS A 62 -4.07 -10.76 -6.77
N VAL A 63 -3.98 -12.08 -6.64
CA VAL A 63 -2.70 -12.79 -6.80
C VAL A 63 -2.84 -13.95 -7.78
N LEU A 64 -2.03 -13.95 -8.83
CA LEU A 64 -1.93 -15.07 -9.77
C LEU A 64 -1.47 -16.33 -9.03
N LYS A 65 -1.85 -17.48 -9.59
CA LYS A 65 -1.42 -18.76 -9.04
C LYS A 65 0.11 -18.88 -9.05
N HIS A 66 0.63 -19.51 -8.01
CA HIS A 66 2.05 -19.73 -7.80
C HIS A 66 2.64 -20.61 -8.89
N ASP A 67 3.69 -20.10 -9.53
CA ASP A 67 4.54 -20.88 -10.42
C ASP A 67 5.67 -21.51 -9.60
N PRO A 68 5.78 -22.85 -9.55
CA PRO A 68 6.90 -23.52 -8.90
C PRO A 68 8.29 -23.12 -9.44
N ALA A 69 8.37 -22.56 -10.66
CA ALA A 69 9.60 -22.01 -11.22
C ALA A 69 9.96 -20.62 -10.65
N GLY A 70 9.05 -19.98 -9.92
CA GLY A 70 9.20 -18.69 -9.27
C GLY A 70 8.14 -17.68 -9.72
N ASP A 71 7.65 -16.87 -8.78
CA ASP A 71 6.72 -15.79 -9.10
C ASP A 71 7.44 -14.54 -9.57
N GLN A 72 6.82 -13.84 -10.53
CA GLN A 72 7.25 -12.51 -10.92
C GLN A 72 6.54 -11.46 -10.07
N TYR A 73 7.31 -10.59 -9.41
CA TYR A 73 6.81 -9.35 -8.83
C TYR A 73 7.67 -8.18 -9.29
N ILE A 74 7.05 -7.14 -9.82
CA ILE A 74 7.68 -5.87 -10.17
C ILE A 74 6.93 -4.71 -9.51
N GLU A 75 7.55 -3.53 -9.51
CA GLU A 75 6.94 -2.26 -9.11
C GLU A 75 6.16 -2.34 -7.77
N ALA A 76 4.86 -2.08 -7.78
CA ALA A 76 4.06 -1.93 -6.57
C ALA A 76 3.85 -3.28 -5.86
N MET A 77 3.85 -4.39 -6.59
CA MET A 77 3.76 -5.73 -6.00
C MET A 77 5.07 -6.17 -5.35
N GLN A 78 6.21 -5.78 -5.93
CA GLN A 78 7.52 -6.02 -5.31
C GLN A 78 7.66 -5.21 -4.01
N ASP A 79 7.36 -3.90 -4.05
CA ASP A 79 7.40 -3.05 -2.84
C ASP A 79 6.43 -3.57 -1.76
N PHE A 80 5.23 -4.02 -2.15
CA PHE A 80 4.27 -4.64 -1.24
C PHE A 80 4.83 -5.86 -0.51
N ASN A 81 5.52 -6.75 -1.20
CA ASN A 81 6.12 -7.94 -0.60
C ASN A 81 7.32 -7.57 0.28
N ASP A 82 8.22 -6.73 -0.23
CA ASP A 82 9.47 -6.35 0.42
C ASP A 82 9.23 -5.59 1.73
N LYS A 83 8.27 -4.64 1.74
CA LYS A 83 7.91 -3.88 2.94
C LYS A 83 7.36 -4.74 4.07
N GLN A 84 6.85 -5.93 3.74
CA GLN A 84 6.33 -6.91 4.69
C GLN A 84 7.33 -8.03 4.97
N GLY A 85 8.59 -7.88 4.55
CA GLY A 85 9.66 -8.84 4.82
C GLY A 85 9.55 -10.12 4.00
N GLY A 86 9.01 -10.04 2.78
CA GLY A 86 8.85 -11.21 1.90
C GLY A 86 7.67 -12.11 2.27
N LEU A 87 6.73 -11.63 3.08
CA LEU A 87 5.62 -12.42 3.62
C LEU A 87 4.84 -13.17 2.53
N LEU A 88 4.49 -12.52 1.41
CA LEU A 88 3.72 -13.18 0.36
C LEU A 88 4.52 -14.31 -0.29
N SER A 89 5.79 -14.07 -0.63
CA SER A 89 6.66 -15.12 -1.17
C SER A 89 6.76 -16.29 -0.21
N SER A 90 7.00 -16.02 1.08
CA SER A 90 7.13 -17.08 2.08
C SER A 90 5.82 -17.86 2.29
N LEU A 91 4.65 -17.23 2.19
CA LEU A 91 3.35 -17.94 2.23
C LEU A 91 3.22 -18.92 1.06
N ARG A 92 3.66 -18.49 -0.13
CA ARG A 92 3.57 -19.27 -1.37
C ARG A 92 4.54 -20.44 -1.40
N GLU A 93 5.79 -20.20 -1.00
CA GLU A 93 6.82 -21.23 -0.87
C GLU A 93 6.43 -22.33 0.12
N ARG A 94 5.68 -21.98 1.19
CA ARG A 94 5.16 -22.96 2.15
C ARG A 94 3.84 -23.61 1.73
N GLY A 95 3.25 -23.18 0.62
CA GLY A 95 1.95 -23.67 0.14
C GLY A 95 0.76 -23.25 1.01
N GLU A 96 0.92 -22.23 1.87
CA GLU A 96 -0.16 -21.72 2.73
C GLU A 96 -1.15 -20.83 1.99
N PHE A 97 -0.71 -20.24 0.89
CA PHE A 97 -1.54 -19.54 -0.08
C PHE A 97 -0.90 -19.70 -1.45
N VAL A 98 -1.59 -20.34 -2.40
CA VAL A 98 -1.02 -20.64 -3.72
C VAL A 98 -1.66 -19.82 -4.84
N GLY A 99 -2.73 -19.07 -4.58
CA GLY A 99 -3.43 -18.24 -5.56
C GLY A 99 -4.41 -19.02 -6.44
N GLU A 100 -4.99 -20.12 -5.95
CA GLU A 100 -6.08 -20.81 -6.66
C GLU A 100 -7.27 -19.87 -6.86
N LEU A 101 -8.06 -20.10 -7.92
CA LEU A 101 -9.20 -19.22 -8.22
C LEU A 101 -10.18 -19.16 -7.05
N GLY A 102 -10.32 -17.97 -6.46
CA GLY A 102 -11.19 -17.70 -5.33
C GLY A 102 -10.63 -18.08 -3.96
N GLU A 103 -9.39 -18.57 -3.88
CA GLU A 103 -8.67 -18.74 -2.62
C GLU A 103 -8.53 -17.40 -1.91
N THR A 104 -8.70 -17.37 -0.60
CA THR A 104 -8.61 -16.12 0.18
C THR A 104 -7.70 -16.28 1.38
N PHE A 105 -6.85 -15.29 1.63
CA PHE A 105 -6.01 -15.23 2.83
C PHE A 105 -6.09 -13.83 3.45
N LEU A 106 -6.64 -13.75 4.67
CA LEU A 106 -6.79 -12.50 5.41
C LEU A 106 -5.74 -12.43 6.51
N TYR A 107 -5.00 -11.32 6.58
CA TYR A 107 -4.01 -11.10 7.63
C TYR A 107 -3.92 -9.65 8.07
N THR A 108 -3.32 -9.46 9.24
CA THR A 108 -2.92 -8.14 9.75
C THR A 108 -1.46 -7.92 9.39
N PRO A 109 -1.12 -6.84 8.65
CA PRO A 109 0.26 -6.59 8.28
C PRO A 109 1.19 -6.42 9.48
N PRO A 110 2.48 -6.77 9.35
CA PRO A 110 3.46 -6.50 10.39
C PRO A 110 3.46 -5.02 10.79
N PRO A 111 3.66 -4.66 12.07
CA PRO A 111 3.62 -3.28 12.51
C PRO A 111 4.60 -2.40 11.73
N ARG A 112 4.12 -1.25 11.24
CA ARG A 112 4.92 -0.27 10.46
C ARG A 112 5.44 -0.79 9.11
N SER A 113 4.88 -1.88 8.57
CA SER A 113 5.22 -2.36 7.21
C SER A 113 4.50 -1.58 6.12
N ILE A 114 3.17 -1.51 6.19
CA ILE A 114 2.30 -0.83 5.22
C ILE A 114 1.19 -0.04 5.95
N THR A 115 0.49 0.85 5.23
CA THR A 115 -0.58 1.69 5.80
C THR A 115 -1.96 1.01 5.95
N PRO A 116 -2.36 0.01 5.13
CA PRO A 116 -3.61 -0.72 5.35
C PRO A 116 -3.66 -1.42 6.71
N LYS A 117 -4.83 -1.37 7.38
CA LYS A 117 -5.02 -2.05 8.68
C LYS A 117 -5.07 -3.57 8.55
N ARG A 118 -5.65 -4.08 7.46
CA ARG A 118 -5.78 -5.50 7.13
C ARG A 118 -5.58 -5.68 5.63
N VAL A 119 -5.06 -6.85 5.25
CA VAL A 119 -4.92 -7.25 3.86
C VAL A 119 -5.70 -8.53 3.61
N LEU A 120 -6.47 -8.54 2.53
CA LEU A 120 -7.08 -9.74 1.95
C LEU A 120 -6.40 -10.06 0.62
N LEU A 121 -5.72 -11.19 0.55
CA LEU A 121 -5.26 -11.77 -0.71
C LEU A 121 -6.41 -12.57 -1.32
N ILE A 122 -6.60 -12.45 -2.63
CA ILE A 122 -7.55 -13.28 -3.39
C ILE A 122 -6.83 -13.90 -4.58
N GLY A 123 -6.85 -15.22 -4.67
CA GLY A 123 -6.32 -15.96 -5.80
C GLY A 123 -7.20 -15.79 -7.04
N ILE A 124 -6.56 -15.53 -8.18
CA ILE A 124 -7.20 -15.38 -9.51
C ILE A 124 -6.96 -16.60 -10.40
N GLY A 125 -6.18 -17.58 -9.93
CA GLY A 125 -5.87 -18.81 -10.65
C GLY A 125 -4.76 -18.63 -11.70
N GLU A 126 -4.73 -19.58 -12.64
CA GLU A 126 -3.74 -19.64 -13.71
C GLU A 126 -3.77 -18.38 -14.61
N ALA A 127 -2.60 -17.80 -14.88
CA ALA A 127 -2.47 -16.60 -15.70
C ALA A 127 -3.07 -16.75 -17.11
N LYS A 128 -2.83 -17.91 -17.74
CA LYS A 128 -3.33 -18.23 -19.09
C LYS A 128 -4.85 -18.34 -19.20
N GLU A 129 -5.53 -18.49 -18.07
CA GLU A 129 -6.98 -18.65 -18.00
C GLU A 129 -7.68 -17.37 -17.52
N LEU A 130 -6.92 -16.28 -17.32
CA LEU A 130 -7.42 -14.99 -16.92
C LEU A 130 -8.50 -14.50 -17.90
N SER A 131 -9.64 -14.09 -17.36
CA SER A 131 -10.79 -13.63 -18.14
C SER A 131 -11.63 -12.65 -17.32
N LEU A 132 -12.49 -11.89 -18.01
CA LEU A 132 -13.41 -10.98 -17.34
C LEU A 132 -14.36 -11.69 -16.38
N ASP A 133 -14.76 -12.93 -16.68
CA ASP A 133 -15.63 -13.71 -15.78
C ASP A 133 -14.92 -14.11 -14.49
N ARG A 134 -13.63 -14.45 -14.55
CA ARG A 134 -12.82 -14.66 -13.35
C ARG A 134 -12.65 -13.39 -12.54
N LEU A 135 -12.39 -12.25 -13.19
CA LEU A 135 -12.31 -10.97 -12.49
C LEU A 135 -13.64 -10.57 -11.85
N ARG A 136 -14.78 -10.85 -12.50
CA ARG A 136 -16.11 -10.66 -11.91
C ARG A 136 -16.31 -11.54 -10.68
N LEU A 137 -15.90 -12.80 -10.73
CA LEU A 137 -15.94 -13.70 -9.57
C LEU A 137 -15.09 -13.15 -8.42
N VAL A 138 -13.84 -12.76 -8.69
CA VAL A 138 -12.93 -12.19 -7.68
C VAL A 138 -13.48 -10.88 -7.11
N GLY A 139 -14.03 -10.00 -7.93
CA GLY A 139 -14.71 -8.78 -7.46
C GLY A 139 -15.90 -9.07 -6.55
N ARG A 140 -16.69 -10.12 -6.84
CA ARG A 140 -17.79 -10.56 -5.96
C ARG A 140 -17.28 -11.08 -4.63
N ILE A 141 -16.18 -11.84 -4.62
CA ILE A 141 -15.54 -12.34 -3.39
C ILE A 141 -15.03 -11.16 -2.57
N ALA A 142 -14.31 -10.23 -3.20
CA ALA A 142 -13.77 -9.02 -2.58
C ALA A 142 -14.84 -8.21 -1.85
N LEU A 143 -15.95 -7.89 -2.53
CA LEU A 143 -17.04 -7.14 -1.94
C LEU A 143 -17.77 -7.91 -0.84
N ARG A 144 -17.98 -9.23 -1.01
CA ARG A 144 -18.59 -10.08 0.01
C ARG A 144 -17.76 -10.10 1.29
N GLU A 145 -16.45 -10.27 1.17
CA GLU A 145 -15.54 -10.31 2.31
C GLU A 145 -15.45 -8.94 2.99
N ALA A 146 -15.42 -7.84 2.23
CA ALA A 146 -15.49 -6.49 2.80
C ALA A 146 -16.76 -6.28 3.64
N VAL A 147 -17.92 -6.68 3.13
CA VAL A 147 -19.19 -6.60 3.87
C VAL A 147 -19.16 -7.49 5.11
N ARG A 148 -18.67 -8.73 5.00
CA ARG A 148 -18.55 -9.67 6.12
C ARG A 148 -17.65 -9.15 7.24
N LEU A 149 -16.60 -8.40 6.89
CA LEU A 149 -15.66 -7.79 7.82
C LEU A 149 -16.15 -6.45 8.38
N GLY A 150 -17.28 -5.92 7.90
CA GLY A 150 -17.86 -4.66 8.35
C GLY A 150 -16.97 -3.43 8.11
N VAL A 151 -16.12 -3.46 7.08
CA VAL A 151 -15.20 -2.35 6.80
C VAL A 151 -15.89 -1.21 6.07
N LYS A 152 -15.44 0.03 6.35
CA LYS A 152 -15.98 1.25 5.74
C LYS A 152 -15.15 1.73 4.56
N HIS A 153 -13.83 1.55 4.63
CA HIS A 153 -12.90 1.94 3.57
C HIS A 153 -12.22 0.70 3.01
N VAL A 154 -12.35 0.50 1.71
CA VAL A 154 -11.76 -0.63 0.98
C VAL A 154 -10.93 -0.08 -0.16
N SER A 155 -9.74 -0.64 -0.33
CA SER A 155 -8.91 -0.44 -1.50
C SER A 155 -8.78 -1.77 -2.23
N PHE A 156 -8.88 -1.75 -3.55
CA PHE A 156 -8.81 -2.93 -4.40
C PHE A 156 -7.69 -2.75 -5.42
N ALA A 157 -6.62 -3.54 -5.30
CA ALA A 157 -5.48 -3.52 -6.21
C ALA A 157 -5.40 -4.86 -6.96
N PRO A 158 -5.76 -4.89 -8.26
CA PRO A 158 -5.70 -6.12 -9.06
C PRO A 158 -4.26 -6.62 -9.33
N THR A 159 -3.27 -5.72 -9.33
CA THR A 159 -1.81 -5.98 -9.49
C THR A 159 -1.41 -6.98 -10.58
N LEU A 160 -2.22 -7.14 -11.64
CA LEU A 160 -2.04 -8.17 -12.67
C LEU A 160 -0.74 -7.98 -13.46
N ARG A 161 -0.46 -6.74 -13.87
CA ARG A 161 0.75 -6.40 -14.67
C ARG A 161 2.02 -6.52 -13.85
N ASP A 162 1.95 -6.12 -12.59
CA ASP A 162 3.04 -6.26 -11.62
C ASP A 162 3.39 -7.73 -11.34
N GLN A 163 2.53 -8.66 -11.77
CA GLN A 163 2.73 -10.12 -11.72
C GLN A 163 3.03 -10.74 -13.10
N GLY A 164 3.32 -9.91 -14.11
CA GLY A 164 3.71 -10.36 -15.45
C GLY A 164 2.56 -10.65 -16.43
N SER A 165 1.29 -10.44 -16.06
CA SER A 165 0.17 -10.68 -16.97
C SER A 165 -0.06 -9.51 -17.94
N SER A 166 -0.13 -9.85 -19.24
CA SER A 166 -0.56 -8.96 -20.33
C SER A 166 -1.86 -9.43 -21.02
N VAL A 167 -2.54 -10.44 -20.46
CA VAL A 167 -3.70 -11.10 -21.10
C VAL A 167 -4.90 -10.16 -21.27
N ILE A 168 -5.15 -9.27 -20.29
CA ILE A 168 -6.21 -8.26 -20.37
C ILE A 168 -5.54 -6.91 -20.62
N ASP A 169 -5.88 -6.30 -21.75
CA ASP A 169 -5.37 -5.00 -22.14
C ASP A 169 -5.91 -3.89 -21.22
N VAL A 170 -5.07 -2.88 -21.03
CA VAL A 170 -5.43 -1.64 -20.36
C VAL A 170 -6.02 -0.72 -21.40
N GLY A 171 -7.34 -0.70 -21.51
CA GLY A 171 -8.00 0.33 -22.31
C GLY A 171 -7.75 1.73 -21.75
N GLU A 172 -8.74 2.60 -21.80
CA GLU A 172 -8.64 3.97 -21.25
C GLU A 172 -8.31 4.04 -19.75
N GLY A 173 -8.27 2.91 -19.03
CA GLY A 173 -7.90 2.83 -17.61
C GLY A 173 -6.48 3.32 -17.29
N ASP A 174 -5.52 3.19 -18.21
CA ASP A 174 -4.17 3.79 -18.04
C ASP A 174 -4.19 5.31 -18.26
N ALA A 175 -5.18 5.83 -19.00
CA ALA A 175 -5.38 7.26 -19.25
C ALA A 175 -6.34 7.92 -18.24
N ALA A 176 -6.93 7.13 -17.34
CA ALA A 176 -7.95 7.60 -16.39
C ALA A 176 -7.37 8.27 -15.13
N VAL A 177 -6.04 8.37 -15.03
CA VAL A 177 -5.31 9.00 -13.93
C VAL A 177 -4.25 9.96 -14.46
#